data_AF-A0A0B4ULU0-F1
#
_entry.id   AF-A0A0B4ULU0-F1
#
_cell.length_a   1.000
_cell.length_b   1.000
_cell.length_c   1.000
_cell.angle_alpha   90.00
_cell.angle_beta   90.00
_cell.angle_gamma   90.00
#
_symmetry.space_group_name_H-M   'P 1'
#
loop_
_entity.id
_entity.type
_entity.pdbx_description
1 polymer ?
#
loop_
_entity_poly.entity_id
_entity_poly.type
_entity_poly.pdbx_seq_one_letter_code
_entity_poly.pdbx_strand_id
1 'polypeptide(L)' 'SGFKSVKPFRSGYFGASIKLQPGYTAGVITSLYLSNNEAHPGYHDEVDIEFLGTTFGKPYT' A
#
# COMPACT_ATOMS: atom_id res chain seq x y z
N SER A 1 11.34 1.93 1.48
CA SER A 1 11.51 0.48 1.72
C SER A 1 10.24 -0.22 1.28
N GLY A 2 10.28 -1.52 0.99
CA GLY A 2 9.11 -2.31 0.61
C GLY A 2 9.36 -3.80 0.84
N PHE A 3 8.29 -4.58 0.90
CA PHE A 3 8.34 -6.04 0.93
C PHE A 3 7.38 -6.61 -0.11
N LYS A 4 7.61 -7.86 -0.51
CA LYS A 4 6.80 -8.59 -1.48
C LYS A 4 6.54 -10.00 -0.95
N SER A 5 5.38 -10.57 -1.27
CA SER A 5 5.10 -11.96 -0.94
C SER A 5 6.09 -12.89 -1.66
N VAL A 6 6.42 -14.01 -1.02
CA VAL A 6 7.30 -15.04 -1.63
C VAL A 6 6.63 -15.72 -2.82
N LYS A 7 5.28 -15.74 -2.87
CA LYS A 7 4.49 -16.42 -3.90
C LYS A 7 3.44 -15.50 -4.51
N PRO A 8 3.07 -15.71 -5.78
CA PRO A 8 1.87 -15.14 -6.38
C PRO A 8 0.62 -15.92 -5.94
N PHE A 9 -0.55 -15.30 -6.07
CA PHE A 9 -1.83 -15.88 -5.65
C PHE A 9 -2.90 -15.72 -6.72
N ARG A 10 -3.82 -16.68 -6.82
CA ARG A 10 -5.02 -16.60 -7.68
C ARG A 10 -6.21 -15.95 -6.97
N SER A 11 -6.30 -16.14 -5.65
CA SER A 11 -7.36 -15.60 -4.77
C SER A 11 -6.95 -15.76 -3.31
N GLY A 12 -7.49 -14.95 -2.40
CA GLY A 12 -7.27 -15.11 -0.96
C GLY A 12 -7.78 -13.93 -0.12
N TYR A 13 -7.65 -14.07 1.20
CA TYR A 13 -7.77 -12.95 2.15
C TYR A 13 -6.36 -12.47 2.51
N PHE A 14 -6.11 -11.18 2.32
CA PHE A 14 -4.82 -10.54 2.61
C PHE A 14 -5.04 -9.42 3.61
N GLY A 15 -4.32 -9.47 4.73
CA GLY A 15 -4.47 -8.47 5.78
C GLY A 15 -3.25 -8.41 6.69
N ALA A 16 -3.06 -7.25 7.31
CA ALA A 16 -2.00 -7.00 8.28
C ALA A 16 -2.48 -5.96 9.30
N SER A 17 -1.98 -6.06 10.53
CA SER A 17 -2.12 -4.97 11.51
C SER A 17 -1.08 -3.89 11.20
N ILE A 18 -1.52 -2.69 10.85
CA ILE A 18 -0.67 -1.57 10.42
C ILE A 18 -0.81 -0.41 11.39
N LYS A 19 0.31 0.21 11.79
CA LYS A 19 0.35 1.45 12.56
C LYS A 19 1.06 2.54 11.75
N LEU A 20 0.43 3.69 11.62
CA LEU A 20 0.98 4.82 10.87
C LEU A 20 1.84 5.73 11.76
N GLN A 21 2.78 6.43 11.14
CA GLN A 21 3.61 7.42 11.80
C GLN A 21 2.77 8.66 12.18
N PRO A 22 2.83 9.16 13.43
CA PRO A 22 2.14 10.39 13.80
C PRO A 22 2.87 11.65 13.31
N GLY A 23 2.16 12.78 13.23
CA GLY A 23 2.74 14.10 12.96
C GLY A 23 2.70 14.47 11.47
N TYR A 24 3.77 15.13 11.00
CA TYR A 24 3.88 15.55 9.61
C TYR A 24 4.38 14.40 8.71
N THR A 25 3.51 13.92 7.84
CA THR A 25 3.81 12.85 6.87
C THR A 25 3.40 13.21 5.44
N ALA A 26 3.05 14.48 5.20
CA ALA A 26 2.62 14.96 3.89
C ALA A 26 3.62 14.60 2.78
N GLY A 27 3.10 14.03 1.69
CA GLY A 27 3.89 13.55 0.55
C GLY A 27 4.45 12.13 0.70
N VAL A 28 4.16 11.43 1.81
CA VAL A 28 4.54 10.03 2.03
C VAL A 28 3.29 9.15 2.01
N ILE A 29 3.34 8.06 1.25
CA ILE A 29 2.30 7.03 1.24
C ILE A 29 2.81 5.80 1.99
N THR A 30 1.97 5.24 2.85
CA THR A 30 2.13 3.87 3.36
C THR A 30 1.09 3.00 2.67
N SER A 31 1.50 1.93 1.99
CA SER A 31 0.55 1.08 1.24
C SER A 31 0.65 -0.40 1.61
N LEU A 32 -0.47 -1.09 1.43
CA LEU A 32 -0.58 -2.55 1.37
C LEU A 32 -1.43 -2.88 0.14
N TYR A 33 -0.82 -3.52 -0.86
CA TYR A 33 -1.46 -3.69 -2.16
C TYR A 33 -1.16 -5.05 -2.80
N LEU A 34 -1.96 -5.41 -3.80
CA LEU A 34 -1.78 -6.55 -4.69
C LEU A 34 -1.54 -6.02 -6.09
N SER A 35 -0.49 -6.48 -6.77
CA SER A 35 -0.17 -6.04 -8.13
C SER A 35 0.45 -7.18 -8.95
N ASN A 36 0.19 -7.19 -10.25
CA ASN A 36 0.89 -8.04 -11.21
C ASN A 36 1.76 -7.23 -12.21
N ASN A 37 2.12 -5.98 -11.88
CA ASN A 37 2.93 -5.09 -12.73
C ASN A 37 4.28 -5.68 -13.17
N GLU A 38 4.95 -6.46 -12.33
CA GLU A 38 6.21 -7.11 -12.72
C GLU A 38 6.01 -8.17 -13.83
N ALA A 39 4.81 -8.77 -13.94
CA ALA A 39 4.48 -9.73 -14.99
C ALA A 39 3.85 -9.05 -16.23
N HIS A 40 3.10 -7.96 -16.03
CA HIS A 40 2.37 -7.24 -17.07
C HIS A 40 2.70 -5.73 -17.07
N PRO A 41 3.96 -5.34 -17.31
CA PRO A 41 4.39 -3.95 -17.15
C PRO A 41 3.62 -3.00 -18.08
N GLY A 42 2.97 -1.99 -17.48
CA GLY A 42 2.21 -0.96 -18.20
C GLY A 42 0.77 -1.33 -18.56
N TYR A 43 0.34 -2.57 -18.29
CA TYR A 43 -1.05 -3.02 -18.48
C TYR A 43 -1.39 -4.10 -17.45
N HIS A 44 -1.24 -3.75 -16.18
CA HIS A 44 -1.38 -4.65 -15.04
C HIS A 44 -2.68 -4.45 -14.28
N ASP A 45 -3.01 -5.45 -13.46
CA ASP A 45 -4.09 -5.39 -12.48
C ASP A 45 -3.52 -4.99 -11.11
N GLU A 46 -4.24 -4.15 -10.38
CA GLU A 46 -3.84 -3.66 -9.07
C GLU A 46 -5.03 -3.44 -8.13
N VAL A 47 -4.84 -3.73 -6.85
CA VAL A 47 -5.80 -3.45 -5.78
C VAL A 47 -5.04 -2.88 -4.58
N ASP A 48 -5.35 -1.63 -4.25
CA ASP A 48 -4.58 -0.84 -3.30
C ASP A 48 -5.34 -0.51 -2.02
N ILE A 49 -4.60 -0.50 -0.92
CA ILE A 49 -4.91 0.28 0.27
C ILE A 49 -3.74 1.24 0.47
N GLU A 50 -4.00 2.53 0.33
CA GLU A 50 -3.02 3.59 0.48
C GLU A 50 -3.43 4.53 1.61
N PHE A 51 -2.55 4.71 2.59
CA PHE A 51 -2.71 5.73 3.63
C PHE A 51 -1.96 6.98 3.18
N LEU A 52 -2.71 8.02 2.83
CA LEU A 52 -2.16 9.28 2.35
C LEU A 52 -1.65 10.11 3.52
N GLY A 53 -0.33 10.29 3.59
CA GLY A 53 0.32 11.09 4.61
C GLY A 53 -0.24 12.52 4.69
N THR A 54 -0.30 13.05 5.91
CA THR A 54 -1.07 14.24 6.23
C THR A 54 -0.23 15.28 6.97
N THR A 55 -0.77 16.48 7.13
CA THR A 55 -0.15 17.54 7.95
C THR A 55 -0.70 17.49 9.37
N PHE A 56 -0.03 18.14 10.32
CA PHE A 56 -0.54 18.26 11.69
C PHE A 56 -2.00 18.73 11.72
N GLY A 57 -2.80 18.10 12.59
CA GLY A 57 -4.21 18.44 12.80
C GLY A 57 -5.17 18.00 11.70
N LYS A 58 -4.70 17.40 10.61
CA LYS A 58 -5.56 16.81 9.57
C LYS A 58 -5.61 15.28 9.71
N PRO A 59 -6.77 14.65 9.48
CA PRO A 59 -6.86 13.20 9.49
C PRO A 59 -6.10 12.59 8.31
N TYR A 60 -5.77 11.31 8.45
CA TYR A 60 -5.38 10.48 7.30
C TYR A 60 -6.58 10.27 6.38
N THR A 61 -6.30 10.03 5.10
CA THR A 61 -7.26 9.59 4.08
C THR A 61 -6.84 8.22 3.58
#